data_AF-A0A1M5RHZ1-F1
#
_entry.id   AF-A0A1M5RHZ1-F1
#
_cell.length_a   1.000
_cell.length_b   1.000
_cell.length_c   1.000
_cell.angle_alpha   90.00
_cell.angle_beta   90.00
_cell.angle_gamma   90.00
#
_symmetry.space_group_name_H-M   'P 1'
#
loop_
_entity.id
_entity.type
_entity.pdbx_description
1 polymer ?
#
loop_
_entity_poly.entity_id
_entity_poly.type
_entity_poly.pdbx_seq_one_letter_code
_entity_poly.pdbx_strand_id
1 'polypeptide(L)' 'MAATSPRLPEQFRSTHDTDDDFLVSELVSDAAGAHSPFGDTEFPLPTDRLFYVHPTREERPHLADGR' A
#
# COMPACT_ATOMS: atom_id res chain seq x y z
N MET A 1 0.31 36.37 -0.61
CA MET A 1 -0.99 36.07 -1.24
C MET A 1 -1.66 34.98 -0.41
N ALA A 2 -2.57 35.34 0.51
CA ALA A 2 -3.26 34.36 1.36
C ALA A 2 -4.45 33.80 0.58
N ALA A 3 -4.51 32.47 0.42
CA ALA A 3 -5.62 31.81 -0.25
C ALA A 3 -6.89 31.91 0.62
N THR A 4 -7.88 32.68 0.17
CA THR A 4 -9.17 32.86 0.86
C THR A 4 -10.23 31.99 0.22
N SER A 5 -10.06 30.66 0.23
CA SER A 5 -11.20 29.80 -0.05
C SER A 5 -12.20 29.93 1.11
N PRO A 6 -13.45 30.33 0.88
CA PRO A 6 -14.42 30.49 1.97
C PRO A 6 -14.69 29.13 2.62
N ARG A 7 -14.64 29.09 3.96
CA ARG A 7 -15.04 27.90 4.71
C ARG A 7 -16.50 27.57 4.40
N LEU A 8 -16.79 26.30 4.14
CA LEU A 8 -18.16 25.88 3.85
C LEU A 8 -19.08 26.19 5.05
N PRO A 9 -20.34 26.61 4.79
CA PRO A 9 -21.35 26.77 5.83
C PRO A 9 -21.52 25.50 6.68
N GLU A 10 -21.82 25.66 7.96
CA GLU A 10 -21.87 24.56 8.95
C GLU A 10 -22.76 23.39 8.52
N GLN A 11 -23.87 23.68 7.84
CA GLN A 11 -24.81 22.69 7.30
C GLN A 11 -24.24 21.74 6.23
N PHE A 12 -23.05 22.04 5.69
CA PHE A 12 -22.36 21.22 4.70
C PHE A 12 -21.07 20.59 5.25
N ARG A 13 -20.78 20.77 6.54
CA ARG A 13 -19.70 20.02 7.19
C ARG A 13 -20.18 18.59 7.35
N SER A 14 -19.31 17.62 7.03
CA SER A 14 -19.61 16.20 7.28
C SER A 14 -19.88 16.01 8.77
N THR A 15 -21.01 15.40 9.13
CA THR A 15 -21.36 15.06 10.52
C THR A 15 -20.60 13.84 11.05
N HIS A 16 -19.76 13.23 10.22
CA HIS A 16 -18.77 12.29 10.68
C HIS A 16 -17.62 13.05 11.32
N ASP A 17 -17.80 13.35 12.60
CA ASP A 17 -16.72 13.46 13.57
C ASP A 17 -16.12 12.06 13.75
N THR A 18 -15.60 11.50 12.67
CA THR A 18 -14.72 10.32 12.72
C THR A 18 -13.34 10.91 12.91
N ASP A 19 -12.89 10.93 14.16
CA ASP A 19 -11.52 11.17 14.61
C ASP A 19 -10.57 11.54 13.45
N ASP A 20 -10.32 12.85 13.30
CA ASP A 20 -9.29 13.41 12.40
C ASP A 20 -7.89 12.80 12.64
N ASP A 21 -7.74 11.94 13.67
CA ASP A 21 -6.54 11.18 14.01
C ASP A 21 -6.19 10.04 13.04
N PHE A 22 -7.06 9.71 12.06
CA PHE A 22 -6.75 8.66 11.06
C PHE A 22 -6.52 9.20 9.64
N LEU A 23 -6.21 10.48 9.48
CA LEU A 23 -5.78 11.02 8.18
C LEU A 23 -4.36 10.53 7.86
N VAL A 24 -4.25 9.31 7.35
CA VAL A 24 -3.02 8.80 6.73
C VAL A 24 -2.80 9.60 5.44
N SER A 25 -2.01 10.67 5.55
CA SER A 25 -1.62 11.53 4.44
C SER A 25 -0.15 11.34 4.13
N GLU A 26 0.20 11.14 2.85
CA GLU A 26 1.60 11.16 2.42
C GLU A 26 2.31 12.49 2.76
N LEU A 27 1.56 13.59 2.94
CA LEU A 27 2.12 14.90 3.28
C LEU A 27 2.73 14.96 4.69
N VAL A 28 2.24 14.11 5.61
CA VAL A 28 2.70 14.06 7.01
C VAL A 28 3.79 12.99 7.20
N SER A 29 4.08 12.20 6.16
CA SER A 29 5.12 11.18 6.19
C SER A 29 6.52 11.82 6.32
N ASP A 30 7.33 11.28 7.24
CA ASP A 30 8.75 11.62 7.36
C ASP A 30 9.59 11.12 6.17
N ALA A 31 9.04 10.16 5.41
CA ALA A 31 9.66 9.60 4.21
C ALA A 31 8.99 10.16 2.94
N ALA A 32 9.81 10.58 1.97
CA ALA A 32 9.29 10.97 0.66
C ALA A 32 8.81 9.75 -0.13
N GLY A 33 7.57 9.81 -0.61
CA GLY A 33 6.93 8.73 -1.36
C GLY A 33 6.11 7.79 -0.46
N ALA A 34 5.46 6.81 -1.08
CA ALA A 34 4.64 5.84 -0.36
C ALA A 34 5.52 4.95 0.54
N HIS A 35 5.10 4.77 1.79
CA HIS A 35 5.67 3.72 2.63
C HIS A 35 5.53 2.36 1.95
N SER A 36 6.54 1.50 2.16
CA SER A 36 6.49 0.14 1.67
C SER A 36 5.21 -0.56 2.15
N PRO A 37 4.45 -1.25 1.28
CA PRO A 37 3.29 -2.02 1.70
C PRO A 37 3.68 -3.22 2.59
N PHE A 38 4.97 -3.56 2.63
CA PHE A 38 5.53 -4.61 3.47
C PHE A 38 6.12 -4.08 4.79
N GLY A 39 5.90 -2.80 5.11
CA GLY A 39 6.48 -2.15 6.28
C GLY A 39 8.01 -2.17 6.24
N ASP A 40 8.63 -2.59 7.35
CA ASP A 40 10.08 -2.63 7.53
C ASP A 40 10.76 -3.89 6.94
N THR A 41 10.05 -4.62 6.08
CA THR A 41 10.60 -5.83 5.46
C THR A 41 11.68 -5.47 4.44
N GLU A 42 12.92 -5.91 4.70
CA GLU A 42 14.02 -5.76 3.75
C GLU A 42 13.96 -6.81 2.63
N PHE A 43 14.25 -6.37 1.40
CA PHE A 43 14.30 -7.21 0.22
C PHE A 43 15.73 -7.34 -0.31
N PRO A 44 16.09 -8.47 -0.93
CA PRO A 44 15.26 -9.67 -1.15
C PRO A 44 15.10 -10.50 0.13
N LEU A 45 13.98 -11.20 0.25
CA LEU A 45 13.77 -12.15 1.34
C LEU A 45 14.68 -13.39 1.18
N PRO A 46 15.17 -13.97 2.29
CA PRO A 46 15.80 -15.28 2.29
C PRO A 46 14.89 -16.34 1.66
N THR A 47 15.46 -17.29 0.92
CA THR A 47 14.71 -18.29 0.15
C THR A 47 13.86 -19.21 1.01
N ASP A 48 14.30 -19.50 2.23
CA ASP A 48 13.58 -20.30 3.23
C ASP A 48 12.34 -19.59 3.81
N ARG A 49 12.23 -18.27 3.60
CA ARG A 49 11.07 -17.46 4.04
C ARG A 49 10.11 -17.12 2.91
N LEU A 50 10.41 -17.55 1.69
CA LEU A 50 9.50 -17.35 0.56
C LEU A 50 8.37 -18.38 0.65
N PHE A 51 7.12 -17.91 0.72
CA PHE A 51 5.92 -18.74 0.52
C PHE A 51 5.67 -19.06 -0.96
N TYR A 52 6.74 -19.23 -1.73
CA TYR A 52 6.70 -19.55 -3.15
C TYR A 52 7.48 -20.83 -3.39
N VAL A 53 6.82 -21.82 -3.97
CA VAL A 53 7.44 -23.03 -4.48
C VAL A 53 7.34 -22.97 -5.99
N HIS A 54 8.49 -23.06 -6.68
CA HIS A 54 8.49 -23.10 -8.13
C HIS A 54 7.83 -24.41 -8.61
N PRO A 55 6.84 -24.35 -9.51
CA PRO A 55 6.11 -25.53 -9.92
C PRO A 55 7.02 -26.56 -10.58
N THR A 56 6.80 -27.83 -10.26
CA THR A 56 7.55 -28.94 -10.83
C THR A 56 7.14 -29.15 -12.29
N ARG A 57 7.76 -30.14 -12.94
CA ARG A 57 7.40 -30.51 -14.31
C ARG A 57 6.04 -31.18 -14.35
N GLU A 58 5.74 -32.00 -13.35
CA GLU A 58 4.48 -32.74 -13.21
C GLU A 58 3.29 -31.78 -13.04
N GLU A 59 3.50 -30.66 -12.35
CA GLU A 59 2.52 -29.58 -12.18
C GLU A 59 2.34 -28.73 -13.45
N ARG A 60 3.22 -28.90 -14.45
CA ARG A 60 3.21 -28.17 -15.73
C ARG A 60 3.11 -29.14 -16.91
N PRO A 61 1.99 -29.88 -17.06
CA PRO A 61 1.85 -30.92 -18.08
C PRO A 61 2.03 -30.40 -19.51
N HIS A 62 1.62 -29.17 -19.79
CA HIS A 62 1.81 -28.50 -21.08
C HIS A 62 3.27 -28.15 -21.42
N LEU A 63 4.18 -28.16 -20.45
CA LEU A 63 5.61 -27.95 -20.61
C LEU A 63 6.41 -29.24 -20.31
N ALA A 64 5.71 -30.35 -20.06
CA ALA A 64 6.33 -31.61 -19.72
C ALA A 64 7.13 -32.20 -20.88
N ASP A 65 6.90 -31.81 -22.14
CA ASP A 65 7.62 -32.35 -23.30
C ASP A 65 8.84 -31.52 -23.75
N GLY A 66 9.17 -30.44 -23.03
CA GLY A 66 10.39 -29.65 -23.28
C GLY A 66 10.48 -29.00 -24.66
N ARG A 67 9.34 -28.67 -25.28
CA ARG A 67 9.24 -27.86 -26.50
C ARG A 67 8.70 -26.47 -26.20
#